data_AF-I4YE58-F1
#
_entry.id   AF-I4YE58-F1
#
_cell.length_a   1.000
_cell.length_b   1.000
_cell.length_c   1.000
_cell.angle_alpha   90.00
_cell.angle_beta   90.00
_cell.angle_gamma   90.00
#
_symmetry.space_group_name_H-M   'P 1'
#
loop_
_entity.id
_entity.type
_entity.pdbx_description
1 polymer ?
#
loop_
_entity_poly.entity_id
_entity_poly.type
_entity_poly.pdbx_seq_one_letter_code
_entity_poly.pdbx_strand_id
1 'polypeptide(L)'
;MLDLVNCQVLSVINGQSNDAYLLSESSLFIAPHRLILKTCGTTTLLLGLERILEIAREVAHLDHVEQVFYSRKTFMFPERQRGPHRDWHQEVDVLNKYFDNGSAYTVGKMNGDHWLLYMSSKEEAIKPPPDSSPDTTLEILMTQLHPESCKDFYSVDGESGHLAGQKLSDKLGISKLFPDISLDAFLFQPCGYSSNATWTDGDNNDRYFTIHVTPEDGISYASFETNASYKNSAQLRDLVQRVVKIFNPGKLSSTLFVGTNDEEELDFRPSNEFSNRLLDNYKRTDRINYEFSGYELAYACYQRR
;
A
#
# COMPACT_ATOMS: atom_id res chain seq x y z
N MET A 1 13.00 -8.08 14.79
CA MET A 1 12.83 -7.94 13.34
C MET A 1 12.72 -6.46 12.97
N LEU A 2 11.71 -5.73 13.47
CA LEU A 2 11.57 -4.29 13.20
C LEU A 2 12.78 -3.44 13.63
N ASP A 3 13.43 -3.77 14.75
CA ASP A 3 14.68 -3.10 15.18
C ASP A 3 15.82 -3.21 14.15
N LEU A 4 15.90 -4.32 13.39
CA LEU A 4 16.93 -4.52 12.36
C LEU A 4 16.81 -3.50 11.22
N VAL A 5 15.60 -2.98 11.04
CA VAL A 5 15.26 -2.03 9.97
C VAL A 5 14.89 -0.65 10.53
N ASN A 6 15.16 -0.40 11.83
CA ASN A 6 14.89 0.88 12.52
C ASN A 6 13.40 1.30 12.53
N CYS A 7 12.49 0.33 12.61
CA CYS A 7 11.07 0.60 12.80
C CYS A 7 10.66 0.31 14.25
N GLN A 8 9.77 1.14 14.81
CA GLN A 8 9.20 0.95 16.14
C GLN A 8 7.68 0.84 16.06
N VAL A 9 7.10 -0.05 16.86
CA VAL A 9 5.65 -0.17 17.02
C VAL A 9 5.16 0.94 17.93
N LEU A 10 4.20 1.74 17.46
CA LEU A 10 3.51 2.76 18.24
C LEU A 10 2.31 2.17 18.97
N SER A 11 1.55 1.31 18.28
CA SER A 11 0.29 0.76 18.75
C SER A 11 -0.16 -0.41 17.86
N VAL A 12 -1.19 -1.12 18.32
CA VAL A 12 -1.72 -2.32 17.64
C VAL A 12 -3.24 -2.32 17.71
N ILE A 13 -3.89 -2.55 16.56
CA ILE A 13 -5.27 -3.03 16.49
C ILE A 13 -5.22 -4.55 16.42
N ASN A 14 -5.82 -5.23 17.40
CA ASN A 14 -6.00 -6.68 17.34
C ASN A 14 -7.30 -6.96 16.58
N GLY A 15 -7.17 -7.51 15.36
CA GLY A 15 -8.31 -7.87 14.52
C GLY A 15 -8.83 -9.27 14.83
N GLN A 16 -9.80 -9.74 14.05
CA GLN A 16 -10.26 -11.13 14.18
C GLN A 16 -9.21 -12.12 13.66
N SER A 17 -8.69 -11.88 12.46
CA SER A 17 -7.59 -12.66 11.88
C SER A 17 -6.49 -11.79 11.29
N ASN A 18 -6.58 -10.46 11.39
CA ASN A 18 -5.55 -9.54 10.89
C ASN A 18 -5.22 -8.47 11.93
N ASP A 19 -4.04 -8.58 12.52
CA ASP A 19 -3.51 -7.59 13.45
C ASP A 19 -2.80 -6.48 12.67
N ALA A 20 -3.10 -5.23 13.02
CA ALA A 20 -2.50 -4.06 12.39
C ALA A 20 -1.63 -3.28 13.37
N TYR A 21 -0.33 -3.27 13.12
CA TYR A 21 0.69 -2.59 13.90
C TYR A 21 1.00 -1.25 13.22
N LEU A 22 0.63 -0.15 13.88
CA LEU A 22 1.03 1.18 13.45
C LEU A 22 2.48 1.40 13.87
N LEU A 23 3.35 1.69 12.91
CA LEU A 23 4.77 1.93 13.15
C LEU A 23 5.09 3.42 12.99
N SER A 24 6.29 3.83 13.43
CA SER A 24 6.84 5.16 13.15
C SER A 24 6.93 5.40 11.63
N GLU A 25 5.93 6.09 11.07
CA GLU A 25 5.75 6.39 9.63
C GLU A 25 5.58 5.16 8.71
N SER A 26 5.14 4.03 9.24
CA SER A 26 5.14 2.74 8.53
C SER A 26 4.04 1.83 9.08
N SER A 27 3.78 0.69 8.44
CA SER A 27 2.71 -0.23 8.85
C SER A 27 3.11 -1.68 8.68
N LEU A 28 2.66 -2.52 9.62
CA LEU A 28 2.79 -3.97 9.56
C LEU A 28 1.42 -4.60 9.79
N PHE A 29 0.97 -5.46 8.88
CA PHE A 29 -0.23 -6.28 9.03
C PHE A 29 0.17 -7.75 9.10
N ILE A 30 -0.37 -8.47 10.09
CA ILE A 30 -0.10 -9.89 10.34
C ILE A 30 -1.42 -10.65 10.34
N ALA A 31 -1.53 -11.62 9.44
CA ALA A 31 -2.62 -12.60 9.39
C ALA A 31 -2.04 -14.03 9.40
N PRO A 32 -2.83 -15.09 9.65
CA PRO A 32 -2.33 -16.46 9.82
C PRO A 32 -1.36 -16.96 8.75
N HIS A 33 -1.53 -16.53 7.51
CA HIS A 33 -0.71 -16.94 6.36
C HIS A 33 -0.26 -15.76 5.49
N ARG A 34 -0.35 -14.52 5.99
CA ARG A 34 0.01 -13.31 5.23
C ARG A 34 0.67 -12.27 6.12
N LEU A 35 1.75 -11.67 5.62
CA LEU A 35 2.44 -10.54 6.23
C LEU A 35 2.54 -9.41 5.21
N ILE A 36 2.19 -8.19 5.62
CA ILE A 36 2.39 -6.97 4.82
C ILE A 36 3.23 -6.02 5.65
N LEU A 37 4.43 -5.68 5.18
CA LEU A 37 5.30 -4.69 5.81
C LEU A 37 5.56 -3.56 4.82
N LYS A 38 5.11 -2.36 5.17
CA LYS A 38 5.34 -1.13 4.40
C LYS A 38 6.19 -0.19 5.22
N THR A 39 7.37 0.16 4.70
CA THR A 39 8.28 1.10 5.35
C THR A 39 8.61 2.30 4.48
N CYS A 40 8.92 3.44 5.09
CA CYS A 40 9.30 4.67 4.40
C CYS A 40 10.76 5.08 4.71
N GLY A 41 11.14 6.29 4.29
CA GLY A 41 12.41 6.91 4.66
C GLY A 41 13.65 6.21 4.07
N THR A 42 14.61 5.90 4.94
CA THR A 42 15.86 5.19 4.57
C THR A 42 15.94 3.79 5.18
N THR A 43 14.79 3.26 5.59
CA THR A 43 14.63 1.93 6.15
C THR A 43 15.08 0.87 5.15
N THR A 44 15.92 -0.05 5.60
CA THR A 44 16.48 -1.13 4.78
C THR A 44 15.63 -2.39 4.88
N LEU A 45 14.38 -2.31 4.40
CA LEU A 45 13.36 -3.36 4.53
C LEU A 45 13.88 -4.76 4.16
N LEU A 46 14.58 -4.90 3.03
CA LEU A 46 15.04 -6.21 2.55
C LEU A 46 16.13 -6.84 3.43
N LEU A 47 16.80 -6.07 4.30
CA LEU A 47 17.71 -6.63 5.31
C LEU A 47 16.96 -7.33 6.45
N GLY A 48 15.67 -7.05 6.62
CA GLY A 48 14.80 -7.75 7.57
C GLY A 48 14.23 -9.06 7.04
N LEU A 49 14.35 -9.33 5.73
CA LEU A 49 13.68 -10.45 5.06
C LEU A 49 14.07 -11.82 5.64
N GLU A 50 15.36 -12.07 5.82
CA GLU A 50 15.85 -13.33 6.43
C GLU A 50 15.20 -13.56 7.79
N ARG A 51 15.18 -12.52 8.64
CA ARG A 51 14.58 -12.62 9.97
C ARG A 51 13.07 -12.81 9.93
N ILE A 52 12.38 -12.25 8.94
CA ILE A 52 10.94 -12.49 8.72
C ILE A 52 10.71 -13.97 8.41
N LEU A 53 11.47 -14.54 7.48
CA LEU A 53 11.35 -15.94 7.07
C LEU A 53 11.69 -16.91 8.23
N GLU A 54 12.72 -16.61 9.01
CA GLU A 54 13.05 -17.38 10.22
C GLU A 54 11.90 -17.40 11.23
N ILE A 55 11.29 -16.24 11.51
CA ILE A 55 10.16 -16.15 12.44
C ILE A 55 8.96 -16.95 11.90
N ALA A 56 8.65 -16.83 10.62
CA ALA A 56 7.56 -17.59 9.99
C ALA A 56 7.78 -19.11 10.14
N ARG A 57 9.01 -19.58 9.91
CA ARG A 57 9.39 -20.99 10.06
C ARG A 57 9.33 -21.45 11.52
N GLU A 58 9.95 -20.72 12.43
CA GLU A 58 10.19 -21.16 13.81
C GLU A 58 8.98 -20.98 14.72
N VAL A 59 8.20 -19.93 14.50
CA VAL A 59 7.07 -19.54 15.36
C VAL A 59 5.73 -19.90 14.74
N ALA A 60 5.55 -19.66 13.44
CA ALA A 60 4.29 -19.92 12.76
C ALA A 60 4.24 -21.28 12.05
N HIS A 61 5.35 -22.03 12.03
CA HIS A 61 5.47 -23.32 11.34
C HIS A 61 5.12 -23.23 9.83
N LEU A 62 5.48 -22.09 9.22
CA LEU A 62 5.35 -21.84 7.79
C LEU A 62 6.74 -21.98 7.14
N ASP A 63 7.07 -23.20 6.70
CA ASP A 63 8.38 -23.52 6.12
C ASP A 63 8.58 -23.01 4.68
N HIS A 64 7.50 -22.55 4.04
CA HIS A 64 7.48 -22.19 2.64
C HIS A 64 6.71 -20.90 2.39
N VAL A 65 7.21 -20.08 1.47
CA VAL A 65 6.49 -18.93 0.93
C VAL A 65 5.77 -19.36 -0.34
N GLU A 66 4.44 -19.23 -0.32
CA GLU A 66 3.60 -19.52 -1.49
C GLU A 66 3.71 -18.42 -2.55
N GLN A 67 3.71 -17.17 -2.08
CA GLN A 67 3.76 -16.00 -2.95
C GLN A 67 4.46 -14.83 -2.27
N VAL A 68 5.25 -14.08 -3.04
CA VAL A 68 5.87 -12.83 -2.61
C VAL A 68 5.58 -11.73 -3.62
N PHE A 69 5.31 -10.56 -3.09
CA PHE A 69 5.30 -9.30 -3.82
C PHE A 69 6.23 -8.33 -3.11
N TYR A 70 7.20 -7.80 -3.82
CA TYR A 70 8.00 -6.66 -3.36
C TYR A 70 7.84 -5.54 -4.38
N SER A 71 7.33 -4.40 -3.93
CA SER A 71 7.09 -3.29 -4.82
C SER A 71 7.45 -1.95 -4.18
N ARG A 72 7.72 -0.98 -5.05
CA ARG A 72 7.87 0.42 -4.65
C ARG A 72 7.70 1.34 -5.84
N LYS A 73 7.23 2.56 -5.57
CA LYS A 73 7.40 3.65 -6.53
C LYS A 73 8.88 4.06 -6.59
N THR A 74 9.27 4.60 -7.73
CA THR A 74 10.47 5.45 -7.86
C THR A 74 10.65 6.40 -6.68
N PHE A 75 11.85 6.40 -6.08
CA PHE A 75 12.20 7.33 -5.01
C PHE A 75 12.36 8.76 -5.56
N MET A 76 12.01 9.74 -4.73
CA MET A 76 12.30 11.15 -5.02
C MET A 76 13.81 11.44 -4.95
N PHE A 77 14.52 10.76 -4.05
CA PHE A 77 15.96 10.91 -3.81
C PHE A 77 16.65 9.53 -3.70
N PRO A 78 16.82 8.78 -4.81
CA PRO A 78 17.43 7.44 -4.78
C PRO A 78 18.82 7.41 -4.15
N GLU A 79 19.61 8.48 -4.30
CA GLU A 79 20.97 8.61 -3.77
C GLU A 79 21.05 8.63 -2.24
N ARG A 80 19.94 8.93 -1.56
CA ARG A 80 19.85 8.91 -0.09
C ARG A 80 19.58 7.52 0.48
N GLN A 81 19.16 6.58 -0.36
CA GLN A 81 18.88 5.22 0.09
C GLN A 81 20.16 4.50 0.52
N ARG A 82 20.01 3.47 1.32
CA ARG A 82 21.10 2.59 1.77
C ARG A 82 20.96 1.24 1.08
N GLY A 83 22.08 0.57 0.83
CA GLY A 83 22.06 -0.76 0.21
C GLY A 83 21.18 -1.72 1.03
N PRO A 84 20.37 -2.57 0.38
CA PRO A 84 20.30 -2.82 -1.07
C PRO A 84 19.44 -1.83 -1.87
N HIS A 85 18.74 -0.89 -1.23
CA HIS A 85 17.70 -0.05 -1.84
C HIS A 85 18.17 1.13 -2.70
N ARG A 86 19.46 1.15 -3.08
CA ARG A 86 20.03 2.19 -3.96
C ARG A 86 19.75 1.92 -5.43
N ASP A 87 19.56 0.66 -5.78
CA ASP A 87 19.43 0.21 -7.16
C ASP A 87 18.46 -0.96 -7.25
N TRP A 88 17.63 -0.96 -8.29
CA TRP A 88 16.61 -1.99 -8.46
C TRP A 88 17.22 -3.38 -8.69
N HIS A 89 18.34 -3.50 -9.40
CA HIS A 89 18.97 -4.80 -9.63
C HIS A 89 19.52 -5.36 -8.32
N GLN A 90 20.07 -4.52 -7.43
CA GLN A 90 20.51 -4.97 -6.11
C GLN A 90 19.35 -5.48 -5.24
N GLU A 91 18.18 -4.85 -5.31
CA GLU A 91 16.98 -5.32 -4.61
C GLU A 91 16.53 -6.69 -5.15
N VAL A 92 16.50 -6.85 -6.48
CA VAL A 92 16.18 -8.12 -7.15
C VAL A 92 17.21 -9.21 -6.82
N ASP A 93 18.50 -8.89 -6.80
CA ASP A 93 19.58 -9.83 -6.44
C ASP A 93 19.47 -10.30 -4.99
N VAL A 94 18.95 -9.46 -4.08
CA VAL A 94 18.67 -9.89 -2.71
C VAL A 94 17.49 -10.85 -2.69
N LEU A 95 16.40 -10.53 -3.38
CA LEU A 95 15.19 -11.37 -3.41
C LEU A 95 15.45 -12.74 -4.05
N ASN A 96 16.23 -12.79 -5.13
CA ASN A 96 16.61 -14.04 -5.82
C ASN A 96 17.49 -14.97 -4.98
N LYS A 97 18.00 -14.54 -3.81
CA LYS A 97 18.66 -15.45 -2.86
C LYS A 97 17.67 -16.27 -2.05
N TYR A 98 16.42 -15.82 -1.94
CA TYR A 98 15.39 -16.42 -1.10
C TYR A 98 14.26 -17.06 -1.92
N PHE A 99 14.03 -16.60 -3.15
CA PHE A 99 12.90 -17.04 -3.97
C PHE A 99 13.37 -17.50 -5.36
N ASP A 100 12.88 -18.68 -5.77
CA ASP A 100 13.11 -19.25 -7.10
C ASP A 100 12.08 -18.70 -8.10
N ASN A 101 12.45 -18.58 -9.38
CA ASN A 101 11.58 -18.10 -10.46
C ASN A 101 11.07 -16.65 -10.28
N GLY A 102 11.84 -15.82 -9.57
CA GLY A 102 11.56 -14.40 -9.41
C GLY A 102 11.46 -13.62 -10.73
N SER A 103 10.40 -12.84 -10.87
CA SER A 103 10.15 -11.97 -12.03
C SER A 103 10.11 -10.51 -11.60
N ALA A 104 10.90 -9.66 -12.26
CA ALA A 104 11.02 -8.24 -11.96
C ALA A 104 10.50 -7.37 -13.12
N TYR A 105 9.71 -6.35 -12.80
CA TYR A 105 9.01 -5.50 -13.76
C TYR A 105 9.21 -4.02 -13.42
N THR A 106 9.31 -3.20 -14.47
CA THR A 106 9.18 -1.75 -14.39
C THR A 106 7.89 -1.34 -15.08
N VAL A 107 6.95 -0.79 -14.30
CA VAL A 107 5.62 -0.41 -14.75
C VAL A 107 5.52 1.11 -14.84
N GLY A 108 5.48 1.64 -16.06
CA GLY A 108 5.45 3.09 -16.31
C GLY A 108 6.65 3.57 -17.12
N LYS A 109 6.86 4.89 -17.15
CA LYS A 109 7.96 5.51 -17.89
C LYS A 109 9.28 5.30 -17.16
N MET A 110 10.23 4.60 -17.77
CA MET A 110 11.58 4.40 -17.21
C MET A 110 12.31 5.72 -16.94
N ASN A 111 12.05 6.75 -17.75
CA ASN A 111 12.60 8.10 -17.61
C ASN A 111 11.71 9.06 -16.81
N GLY A 112 10.73 8.53 -16.06
CA GLY A 112 9.81 9.33 -15.28
C GLY A 112 9.19 8.52 -14.14
N ASP A 113 7.93 8.82 -13.82
CA ASP A 113 7.19 8.13 -12.78
C ASP A 113 6.89 6.68 -13.20
N HIS A 114 7.60 5.74 -12.56
CA HIS A 114 7.33 4.31 -12.65
C HIS A 114 7.25 3.66 -11.27
N TRP A 115 6.67 2.48 -11.29
CA TRP A 115 6.51 1.56 -10.16
C TRP A 115 7.27 0.28 -10.46
N LEU A 116 7.99 -0.22 -9.47
CA LEU A 116 8.82 -1.42 -9.58
C LEU A 116 8.11 -2.55 -8.84
N LEU A 117 8.17 -3.74 -9.42
CA LEU A 117 7.55 -4.94 -8.90
C LEU A 117 8.50 -6.12 -9.07
N TYR A 118 8.72 -6.84 -7.98
CA TYR A 118 9.22 -8.19 -7.98
C TYR A 118 8.10 -9.09 -7.50
N MET A 119 7.90 -10.19 -8.19
CA MET A 119 6.97 -11.24 -7.80
C MET A 119 7.59 -12.60 -7.98
N SER A 120 7.26 -13.50 -7.08
CA SER A 120 7.60 -14.91 -7.19
C SER A 120 6.47 -15.73 -6.58
N SER A 121 6.10 -16.81 -7.26
CA SER A 121 5.08 -17.75 -6.81
C SER A 121 5.53 -19.16 -7.15
N LYS A 122 5.09 -20.14 -6.36
CA LYS A 122 5.24 -21.54 -6.75
C LYS A 122 4.30 -21.86 -7.93
N GLU A 123 4.75 -22.68 -8.87
CA GLU A 123 3.94 -23.10 -10.04
C GLU A 123 2.67 -23.86 -9.62
N GLU A 124 2.70 -24.54 -8.47
CA GLU A 124 1.56 -25.25 -7.87
C GLU A 124 0.91 -24.47 -6.71
N ALA A 125 1.02 -23.13 -6.71
CA ALA A 125 0.38 -22.31 -5.67
C ALA A 125 -1.10 -22.71 -5.52
N ILE A 126 -1.51 -22.95 -4.27
CA ILE A 126 -2.86 -23.43 -3.94
C ILE A 126 -3.87 -22.42 -4.49
N LYS A 127 -4.67 -22.85 -5.47
CA LYS A 127 -5.78 -22.05 -5.96
C LYS A 127 -6.69 -21.73 -4.77
N PRO A 128 -7.05 -20.45 -4.55
CA PRO A 128 -7.93 -20.13 -3.45
C PRO A 128 -9.28 -20.84 -3.67
N PRO A 129 -10.05 -21.10 -2.60
CA PRO A 129 -11.33 -21.79 -2.74
C PRO A 129 -12.23 -21.12 -3.80
N PRO A 130 -13.03 -21.88 -4.56
CA PRO A 130 -13.88 -21.32 -5.61
C PRO A 130 -14.75 -20.16 -5.13
N ASP A 131 -15.25 -20.23 -3.90
CA ASP A 131 -16.14 -19.21 -3.31
C ASP A 131 -15.39 -18.06 -2.61
N SER A 132 -14.07 -17.95 -2.76
CA SER A 132 -13.29 -16.89 -2.13
C SER A 132 -13.33 -15.59 -2.95
N SER A 133 -13.53 -14.46 -2.28
CA SER A 133 -13.42 -13.15 -2.94
C SER A 133 -12.01 -12.99 -3.53
N PRO A 134 -11.86 -12.42 -4.74
CA PRO A 134 -10.54 -12.22 -5.34
C PRO A 134 -9.68 -11.33 -4.45
N ASP A 135 -8.42 -11.72 -4.25
CA ASP A 135 -7.44 -10.90 -3.53
C ASP A 135 -7.20 -9.61 -4.32
N THR A 136 -7.55 -8.49 -3.72
CA THR A 136 -7.47 -7.19 -4.39
C THR A 136 -6.58 -6.29 -3.57
N THR A 137 -5.70 -5.51 -4.22
CA THR A 137 -4.91 -4.46 -3.56
C THR A 137 -4.94 -3.20 -4.42
N LEU A 138 -5.44 -2.11 -3.85
CA LEU A 138 -5.41 -0.77 -4.45
C LEU A 138 -4.36 0.06 -3.71
N GLU A 139 -3.41 0.64 -4.44
CA GLU A 139 -2.57 1.73 -3.92
C GLU A 139 -2.83 3.04 -4.68
N ILE A 140 -2.77 4.15 -3.96
CA ILE A 140 -2.80 5.51 -4.50
C ILE A 140 -1.62 6.27 -3.89
N LEU A 141 -0.63 6.58 -4.74
CA LEU A 141 0.63 7.21 -4.35
C LEU A 141 0.64 8.64 -4.90
N MET A 142 0.75 9.61 -4.00
CA MET A 142 0.43 11.01 -4.27
C MET A 142 1.62 11.90 -3.95
N THR A 143 1.94 12.84 -4.83
CA THR A 143 3.03 13.81 -4.66
C THR A 143 2.54 15.21 -4.98
N GLN A 144 3.29 16.22 -4.53
CA GLN A 144 2.94 17.63 -4.72
C GLN A 144 1.55 17.93 -4.13
N LEU A 145 1.32 17.46 -2.90
CA LEU A 145 0.07 17.66 -2.19
C LEU A 145 -0.25 19.15 -2.10
N HIS A 146 -1.53 19.51 -2.15
CA HIS A 146 -1.91 20.92 -2.10
C HIS A 146 -1.51 21.53 -0.75
N PRO A 147 -0.88 22.71 -0.69
CA PRO A 147 -0.43 23.31 0.57
C PRO A 147 -1.55 23.43 1.62
N GLU A 148 -2.77 23.81 1.21
CA GLU A 148 -3.93 23.84 2.12
C GLU A 148 -4.29 22.46 2.69
N SER A 149 -4.15 21.39 1.91
CA SER A 149 -4.37 20.02 2.39
C SER A 149 -3.25 19.57 3.33
N CYS A 150 -2.01 20.07 3.15
CA CYS A 150 -0.88 19.75 4.02
C CYS A 150 -0.99 20.37 5.41
N LYS A 151 -1.63 21.56 5.55
CA LYS A 151 -1.67 22.33 6.81
C LYS A 151 -2.16 21.51 8.01
N ASP A 152 -3.16 20.67 7.77
CA ASP A 152 -3.79 19.88 8.83
C ASP A 152 -2.89 18.75 9.36
N PHE A 153 -1.81 18.41 8.65
CA PHE A 153 -0.84 17.39 9.06
C PHE A 153 0.37 17.96 9.81
N TYR A 154 0.36 19.25 10.15
CA TYR A 154 1.32 19.87 11.07
C TYR A 154 0.71 19.96 12.47
N SER A 155 1.49 19.59 13.48
CA SER A 155 1.06 19.75 14.88
C SER A 155 0.89 21.23 15.20
N VAL A 156 -0.27 21.61 15.73
CA VAL A 156 -0.53 22.96 16.24
C VAL A 156 -0.41 22.93 17.76
N ASP A 157 0.29 23.91 18.34
CA ASP A 157 0.48 24.04 19.79
C ASP A 157 1.06 22.79 20.50
N GLY A 158 1.78 21.94 19.75
CA GLY A 158 2.37 20.69 20.25
C GLY A 158 1.39 19.51 20.35
N GLU A 159 0.15 19.63 19.88
CA GLU A 159 -0.77 18.50 19.79
C GLU A 159 -0.21 17.41 18.86
N SER A 160 -0.03 16.20 19.39
CA SER A 160 0.50 15.05 18.67
C SER A 160 -0.02 13.74 19.27
N GLY A 161 0.34 12.60 18.68
CA GLY A 161 -0.01 11.27 19.15
C GLY A 161 -1.39 10.79 18.69
N HIS A 162 -1.87 9.72 19.33
CA HIS A 162 -3.08 9.00 18.88
C HIS A 162 -4.35 9.85 18.92
N LEU A 163 -4.55 10.63 19.99
CA LEU A 163 -5.75 11.46 20.11
C LEU A 163 -5.81 12.56 19.04
N ALA A 164 -4.67 13.18 18.74
CA ALA A 164 -4.58 14.20 17.69
C ALA A 164 -4.77 13.56 16.30
N GLY A 165 -4.16 12.40 16.07
CA GLY A 165 -4.36 11.59 14.86
C GLY A 165 -5.83 11.24 14.64
N GLN A 166 -6.52 10.73 15.65
CA GLN A 166 -7.95 10.39 15.58
C GLN A 166 -8.82 11.62 15.26
N LYS A 167 -8.64 12.74 15.97
CA LYS A 167 -9.38 14.00 15.68
C LYS A 167 -9.17 14.46 14.24
N LEU A 168 -7.94 14.37 13.74
CA LEU A 168 -7.61 14.73 12.37
C LEU A 168 -8.29 13.80 11.37
N SER A 169 -8.29 12.49 11.62
CA SER A 169 -9.00 11.51 10.80
C SER A 169 -10.49 11.81 10.68
N ASP A 170 -11.13 12.19 11.79
CA ASP A 170 -12.54 12.57 11.81
C ASP A 170 -12.81 13.86 11.04
N LYS A 171 -11.93 14.86 11.19
CA LYS A 171 -12.00 16.12 10.47
C LYS A 171 -11.88 15.94 8.95
N LEU A 172 -10.94 15.10 8.50
CA LEU A 172 -10.67 14.87 7.08
C LEU A 172 -11.62 13.83 6.45
N GLY A 173 -12.40 13.12 7.26
CA GLY A 173 -13.30 12.06 6.79
C GLY A 173 -12.59 10.72 6.52
N ILE A 174 -11.36 10.55 6.99
CA ILE A 174 -10.62 9.26 6.92
C ILE A 174 -11.39 8.19 7.68
N SER A 175 -11.96 8.52 8.84
CA SER A 175 -12.78 7.61 9.66
C SER A 175 -14.09 7.16 8.99
N LYS A 176 -14.41 7.74 7.83
CA LYS A 176 -15.62 7.46 7.05
C LYS A 176 -15.31 6.90 5.67
N LEU A 177 -14.05 6.53 5.40
CA LEU A 177 -13.67 5.90 4.12
C LEU A 177 -14.42 4.58 3.92
N PHE A 178 -14.57 3.80 5.00
CA PHE A 178 -15.36 2.58 5.05
C PHE A 178 -16.26 2.61 6.30
N PRO A 179 -17.40 1.88 6.28
CA PRO A 179 -18.24 1.73 7.47
C PRO A 179 -17.57 0.83 8.51
N ASP A 180 -17.90 1.06 9.79
CA ASP A 180 -17.59 0.17 10.91
C ASP A 180 -16.11 -0.24 11.05
N ILE A 181 -15.20 0.70 10.76
CA ILE A 181 -13.76 0.46 10.89
C ILE A 181 -13.28 0.64 12.33
N SER A 182 -12.30 -0.19 12.72
CA SER A 182 -11.36 0.13 13.80
C SER A 182 -10.23 0.95 13.21
N LEU A 183 -10.06 2.20 13.65
CA LEU A 183 -9.03 3.11 13.15
C LEU A 183 -8.03 3.42 14.27
N ASP A 184 -6.75 3.33 13.93
CA ASP A 184 -5.64 3.77 14.77
C ASP A 184 -4.81 4.75 13.95
N ALA A 185 -4.73 5.99 14.43
CA ALA A 185 -4.15 7.11 13.72
C ALA A 185 -3.22 7.89 14.64
N PHE A 186 -2.09 8.34 14.12
CA PHE A 186 -1.07 9.08 14.86
C PHE A 186 -0.66 10.33 14.10
N LEU A 187 -0.68 11.48 14.78
CA LEU A 187 -0.13 12.75 14.29
C LEU A 187 1.27 12.96 14.88
N PHE A 188 2.27 13.13 14.02
CA PHE A 188 3.67 13.29 14.42
C PHE A 188 4.03 14.76 14.68
N GLN A 189 5.15 14.98 15.38
CA GLN A 189 5.69 16.30 15.67
C GLN A 189 7.05 16.48 14.97
N PRO A 190 7.30 17.60 14.27
CA PRO A 190 6.41 18.76 14.09
C PRO A 190 5.27 18.54 13.08
N CYS A 191 5.34 17.48 12.28
CA CYS A 191 4.36 17.15 11.27
C CYS A 191 4.46 15.69 10.86
N GLY A 192 3.49 15.25 10.06
CA GLY A 192 3.41 13.88 9.55
C GLY A 192 2.22 13.15 10.13
N TYR A 193 1.69 12.17 9.41
CA TYR A 193 0.55 11.38 9.86
C TYR A 193 0.66 9.95 9.38
N SER A 194 0.23 9.01 10.21
CA SER A 194 0.05 7.61 9.80
C SER A 194 -1.20 7.04 10.42
N SER A 195 -1.87 6.13 9.70
CA SER A 195 -2.97 5.39 10.27
C SER A 195 -3.14 4.02 9.65
N ASN A 196 -3.58 3.09 10.47
CA ASN A 196 -4.10 1.79 10.07
C ASN A 196 -5.58 1.71 10.41
N ALA A 197 -6.33 1.05 9.54
CA ALA A 197 -7.67 0.65 9.86
C ALA A 197 -7.90 -0.80 9.48
N THR A 198 -8.73 -1.48 10.26
CA THR A 198 -9.23 -2.82 9.97
C THR A 198 -10.74 -2.87 10.11
N TRP A 199 -11.38 -3.73 9.32
CA TRP A 199 -12.80 -4.06 9.44
C TRP A 199 -13.05 -5.43 8.83
N THR A 200 -14.24 -5.97 9.09
CA THR A 200 -14.72 -7.19 8.46
C THR A 200 -15.80 -6.82 7.46
N ASP A 201 -15.69 -7.32 6.22
CA ASP A 201 -16.73 -7.05 5.21
C ASP A 201 -17.96 -7.95 5.38
N GLY A 202 -18.95 -7.79 4.48
CA GLY A 202 -20.20 -8.54 4.54
C GLY A 202 -20.05 -10.06 4.37
N ASP A 203 -18.90 -10.52 3.88
CA ASP A 203 -18.56 -11.92 3.63
C ASP A 203 -17.60 -12.46 4.70
N ASN A 204 -17.47 -11.78 5.83
CA ASN A 204 -16.57 -12.10 6.94
C ASN A 204 -15.08 -12.13 6.59
N ASN A 205 -14.66 -11.39 5.56
CA ASN A 205 -13.24 -11.26 5.23
C ASN A 205 -12.63 -10.06 5.94
N ASP A 206 -11.42 -10.24 6.46
CA ASP A 206 -10.64 -9.16 7.05
C ASP A 206 -10.12 -8.20 5.99
N ARG A 207 -10.44 -6.93 6.17
CA ARG A 207 -10.03 -5.83 5.32
C ARG A 207 -9.17 -4.85 6.10
N TYR A 208 -8.29 -4.17 5.38
CA TYR A 208 -7.46 -3.13 5.93
C TYR A 208 -7.35 -1.94 4.98
N PHE A 209 -7.02 -0.78 5.55
CA PHE A 209 -6.33 0.25 4.80
C PHE A 209 -5.23 0.87 5.64
N THR A 210 -4.25 1.48 4.98
CA THR A 210 -3.21 2.27 5.63
C THR A 210 -2.96 3.57 4.88
N ILE A 211 -2.67 4.63 5.64
CA ILE A 211 -2.33 5.95 5.14
C ILE A 211 -1.04 6.43 5.78
N HIS A 212 -0.12 6.98 4.98
CA HIS A 212 1.10 7.64 5.45
C HIS A 212 1.26 8.97 4.73
N VAL A 213 1.61 10.03 5.47
CA VAL A 213 1.68 11.41 4.96
C VAL A 213 2.96 12.09 5.45
N THR A 214 3.70 12.63 4.48
CA THR A 214 4.83 13.55 4.64
C THR A 214 4.39 14.90 4.06
N PRO A 215 3.96 15.88 4.88
CA PRO A 215 3.34 17.12 4.39
C PRO A 215 4.33 18.23 4.03
N GLU A 216 5.64 18.03 4.19
CA GLU A 216 6.68 19.02 3.96
C GLU A 216 6.69 19.56 2.53
N ASP A 217 6.79 20.88 2.40
CA ASP A 217 6.81 21.54 1.10
C ASP A 217 8.02 21.10 0.26
N GLY A 218 7.82 21.03 -1.05
CA GLY A 218 8.81 20.54 -2.01
C GLY A 218 9.02 19.01 -2.03
N ILE A 219 8.69 18.30 -0.96
CA ILE A 219 8.83 16.83 -0.85
C ILE A 219 7.53 16.12 -0.48
N SER A 220 6.40 16.83 -0.52
CA SER A 220 5.14 16.33 0.02
C SER A 220 4.68 15.05 -0.67
N TYR A 221 4.30 14.08 0.15
CA TYR A 221 3.94 12.73 -0.26
C TYR A 221 2.80 12.17 0.61
N ALA A 222 1.88 11.45 -0.01
CA ALA A 222 0.90 10.63 0.71
C ALA A 222 0.70 9.30 -0.01
N SER A 223 0.56 8.22 0.75
CA SER A 223 0.16 6.91 0.23
C SER A 223 -1.13 6.46 0.90
N PHE A 224 -2.04 5.89 0.12
CA PHE A 224 -3.18 5.11 0.58
C PHE A 224 -3.06 3.70 -0.01
N GLU A 225 -3.27 2.67 0.79
CA GLU A 225 -3.29 1.27 0.35
C GLU A 225 -4.43 0.53 1.05
N THR A 226 -5.12 -0.36 0.35
CA THR A 226 -6.22 -1.17 0.91
C THR A 226 -6.42 -2.46 0.13
N ASN A 227 -6.93 -3.49 0.81
CA ASN A 227 -7.43 -4.72 0.19
C ASN A 227 -8.96 -4.83 0.14
N ALA A 228 -9.66 -3.68 0.20
CA ALA A 228 -11.10 -3.63 0.16
C ALA A 228 -11.67 -4.30 -1.10
N SER A 229 -12.77 -5.04 -0.93
CA SER A 229 -13.54 -5.56 -2.07
C SER A 229 -14.48 -4.51 -2.65
N TYR A 230 -14.68 -4.57 -3.96
CA TYR A 230 -15.53 -3.66 -4.70
C TYR A 230 -16.64 -4.45 -5.40
N LYS A 231 -17.90 -4.10 -5.11
CA LYS A 231 -19.05 -4.72 -5.78
C LYS A 231 -19.18 -4.32 -7.24
N ASN A 232 -18.63 -3.16 -7.60
CA ASN A 232 -18.64 -2.62 -8.95
C ASN A 232 -17.64 -1.46 -9.09
N SER A 233 -17.39 -1.05 -10.32
CA SER A 233 -16.53 0.11 -10.63
C SER A 233 -17.00 1.42 -9.99
N ALA A 234 -18.30 1.62 -9.71
CA ALA A 234 -18.74 2.87 -9.07
C ALA A 234 -18.21 3.00 -7.64
N GLN A 235 -18.16 1.91 -6.88
CA GLN A 235 -17.63 1.89 -5.52
C GLN A 235 -16.11 2.16 -5.49
N LEU A 236 -15.34 1.52 -6.37
CA LEU A 236 -13.91 1.82 -6.50
C LEU A 236 -13.69 3.30 -6.85
N ARG A 237 -14.42 3.80 -7.85
CA ARG A 237 -14.28 5.19 -8.32
C ARG A 237 -14.59 6.18 -7.20
N ASP A 238 -15.67 5.97 -6.45
CA ASP A 238 -16.01 6.79 -5.30
C ASP A 238 -14.90 6.80 -4.25
N LEU A 239 -14.35 5.62 -3.89
CA LEU A 239 -13.24 5.54 -2.94
C LEU A 239 -12.01 6.33 -3.43
N VAL A 240 -11.59 6.12 -4.68
CA VAL A 240 -10.43 6.82 -5.26
C VAL A 240 -10.67 8.33 -5.25
N GLN A 241 -11.86 8.80 -5.62
CA GLN A 241 -12.22 10.21 -5.59
C GLN A 241 -12.18 10.80 -4.17
N ARG A 242 -12.72 10.08 -3.18
CA ARG A 242 -12.69 10.51 -1.77
C ARG A 242 -11.28 10.60 -1.23
N VAL A 243 -10.42 9.61 -1.50
CA VAL A 243 -9.00 9.63 -1.09
C VAL A 243 -8.25 10.79 -1.76
N VAL A 244 -8.37 10.94 -3.08
CA VAL A 244 -7.70 12.02 -3.82
C VAL A 244 -8.15 13.40 -3.34
N LYS A 245 -9.42 13.55 -2.93
CA LYS A 245 -9.96 14.81 -2.40
C LYS A 245 -9.32 15.23 -1.09
N ILE A 246 -8.93 14.29 -0.21
CA ILE A 246 -8.29 14.59 1.08
C ILE A 246 -6.95 15.32 0.83
N PHE A 247 -6.13 14.78 -0.06
CA PHE A 247 -4.75 15.25 -0.25
C PHE A 247 -4.59 16.26 -1.39
N ASN A 248 -5.53 16.29 -2.34
CA ASN A 248 -5.54 17.15 -3.52
C ASN A 248 -4.15 17.25 -4.21
N PRO A 249 -3.56 16.12 -4.64
CA PRO A 249 -2.21 16.08 -5.19
C PRO A 249 -2.04 16.81 -6.52
N GLY A 250 -0.83 17.28 -6.80
CA GLY A 250 -0.43 17.72 -8.14
C GLY A 250 -0.22 16.56 -9.10
N LYS A 251 0.27 15.42 -8.59
CA LYS A 251 0.46 14.17 -9.35
C LYS A 251 0.11 12.96 -8.49
N LEU A 252 -0.50 11.95 -9.10
CA LEU A 252 -0.69 10.64 -8.47
C LEU A 252 -0.44 9.48 -9.43
N SER A 253 -0.06 8.35 -8.87
CA SER A 253 -0.09 7.03 -9.52
C SER A 253 -0.98 6.09 -8.73
N SER A 254 -1.80 5.30 -9.43
CA SER A 254 -2.62 4.25 -8.83
C SER A 254 -2.24 2.88 -9.38
N THR A 255 -2.16 1.89 -8.50
CA THR A 255 -2.03 0.47 -8.83
C THR A 255 -3.28 -0.26 -8.34
N LEU A 256 -3.83 -1.15 -9.15
CA LEU A 256 -4.89 -2.06 -8.77
C LEU A 256 -4.46 -3.47 -9.17
N PHE A 257 -4.10 -4.27 -8.18
CA PHE A 257 -3.86 -5.72 -8.30
C PHE A 257 -5.15 -6.46 -7.99
N VAL A 258 -5.52 -7.42 -8.84
CA VAL A 258 -6.66 -8.32 -8.62
C VAL A 258 -6.24 -9.74 -8.95
N GLY A 259 -6.37 -10.64 -7.99
CA GLY A 259 -6.18 -12.07 -8.18
C GLY A 259 -7.20 -12.63 -9.14
N THR A 260 -6.75 -13.41 -10.11
CA THR A 260 -7.58 -14.06 -11.12
C THR A 260 -7.68 -15.55 -10.85
N ASN A 261 -8.90 -16.07 -10.83
CA ASN A 261 -9.16 -17.50 -10.89
C ASN A 261 -9.59 -17.84 -12.31
N ASP A 262 -8.96 -18.86 -12.94
CA ASP A 262 -9.19 -19.25 -14.34
C ASP A 262 -10.67 -19.57 -14.69
N GLU A 263 -11.52 -19.74 -13.68
CA GLU A 263 -12.90 -20.24 -13.82
C GLU A 263 -13.98 -19.15 -13.61
N GLU A 264 -13.62 -17.93 -13.19
CA GLU A 264 -14.60 -16.87 -12.91
C GLU A 264 -14.50 -15.67 -13.85
N GLU A 265 -15.62 -15.34 -14.53
CA GLU A 265 -15.78 -14.01 -15.11
C GLU A 265 -16.00 -12.99 -13.99
N LEU A 266 -14.95 -12.24 -13.66
CA LEU A 266 -15.08 -11.10 -12.75
C LEU A 266 -15.91 -9.99 -13.41
N ASP A 267 -16.98 -9.56 -12.75
CA ASP A 267 -17.76 -8.35 -13.09
C ASP A 267 -16.91 -7.06 -13.03
N PHE A 268 -15.73 -7.16 -12.42
CA PHE A 268 -14.80 -6.10 -12.16
C PHE A 268 -13.41 -6.50 -12.65
N ARG A 269 -12.91 -5.84 -13.70
CA ARG A 269 -11.55 -6.06 -14.24
C ARG A 269 -10.68 -4.81 -14.08
N PRO A 270 -9.45 -4.93 -13.57
CA PRO A 270 -8.50 -3.81 -13.53
C PRO A 270 -8.38 -3.07 -14.85
N SER A 271 -8.38 -3.83 -15.96
CA SER A 271 -8.27 -3.33 -17.32
C SER A 271 -9.41 -2.41 -17.79
N ASN A 272 -10.49 -2.28 -17.02
CA ASN A 272 -11.60 -1.34 -17.23
C ASN A 272 -11.53 -0.10 -16.33
N GLU A 273 -10.64 -0.10 -15.33
CA GLU A 273 -10.56 0.95 -14.31
C GLU A 273 -9.57 2.05 -14.67
N PHE A 274 -9.51 3.11 -13.85
CA PHE A 274 -8.65 4.28 -14.08
C PHE A 274 -8.90 4.98 -15.43
N SER A 275 -10.17 5.28 -15.73
CA SER A 275 -10.54 6.04 -16.92
C SER A 275 -10.03 7.51 -16.89
N ASN A 276 -10.04 8.18 -18.05
CA ASN A 276 -9.77 9.63 -18.14
C ASN A 276 -10.79 10.48 -17.36
N ARG A 277 -11.99 9.94 -17.11
CA ARG A 277 -13.09 10.61 -16.40
C ARG A 277 -13.16 10.21 -14.92
N LEU A 278 -12.15 9.49 -14.42
CA LEU A 278 -12.11 9.10 -13.01
C LEU A 278 -12.03 10.31 -12.09
N LEU A 279 -11.22 11.30 -12.47
CA LEU A 279 -10.91 12.48 -11.67
C LEU A 279 -11.09 13.73 -12.53
N ASP A 280 -12.13 14.53 -12.24
CA ASP A 280 -12.56 15.65 -13.10
C ASP A 280 -11.46 16.70 -13.33
N ASN A 281 -10.72 17.05 -12.28
CA ASN A 281 -9.67 18.09 -12.30
C ASN A 281 -8.29 17.56 -12.69
N TYR A 282 -8.21 16.32 -13.17
CA TYR A 282 -6.95 15.69 -13.53
C TYR A 282 -6.95 15.29 -15.01
N LYS A 283 -5.76 15.08 -15.52
CA LYS A 283 -5.49 14.48 -16.81
C LYS A 283 -4.72 13.19 -16.56
N ARG A 284 -5.26 12.06 -17.03
CA ARG A 284 -4.51 10.80 -17.05
C ARG A 284 -3.38 10.92 -18.07
N THR A 285 -2.15 10.69 -17.65
CA THR A 285 -0.98 10.77 -18.52
C THR A 285 -0.59 9.41 -19.08
N ASP A 286 -0.81 8.35 -18.30
CA ASP A 286 -0.40 6.98 -18.62
C ASP A 286 -1.43 5.99 -18.06
N ARG A 287 -1.63 4.88 -18.77
CA ARG A 287 -2.37 3.71 -18.30
C ARG A 287 -1.75 2.46 -18.90
N ILE A 288 -1.43 1.50 -18.07
CA ILE A 288 -0.78 0.25 -18.44
C ILE A 288 -1.51 -0.88 -17.72
N ASN A 289 -1.81 -1.95 -18.44
CA ASN A 289 -2.34 -3.17 -17.84
C ASN A 289 -1.32 -4.29 -18.04
N TYR A 290 -1.11 -5.09 -17.01
CA TYR A 290 -0.34 -6.32 -17.06
C TYR A 290 -1.21 -7.50 -16.63
N GLU A 291 -0.95 -8.64 -17.24
CA GLU A 291 -1.48 -9.92 -16.83
C GLU A 291 -0.29 -10.77 -16.41
N PHE A 292 -0.31 -11.22 -15.17
CA PHE A 292 0.67 -12.10 -14.55
C PHE A 292 0.02 -13.45 -14.24
N SER A 293 0.81 -14.45 -13.90
CA SER A 293 0.26 -15.73 -13.43
C SER A 293 -0.58 -15.51 -12.18
N GLY A 294 -1.90 -15.66 -12.29
CA GLY A 294 -2.87 -15.51 -11.21
C GLY A 294 -3.24 -14.08 -10.82
N TYR A 295 -2.74 -13.03 -11.51
CA TYR A 295 -3.05 -11.64 -11.16
C TYR A 295 -3.15 -10.72 -12.39
N GLU A 296 -4.16 -9.85 -12.42
CA GLU A 296 -4.23 -8.68 -13.30
C GLU A 296 -3.79 -7.42 -12.55
N LEU A 297 -3.02 -6.56 -13.21
CA LEU A 297 -2.60 -5.24 -12.71
C LEU A 297 -3.07 -4.15 -13.65
N ALA A 298 -3.73 -3.13 -13.11
CA ALA A 298 -3.88 -1.83 -13.76
C ALA A 298 -3.02 -0.77 -13.06
N TYR A 299 -2.19 -0.07 -13.83
CA TYR A 299 -1.41 1.08 -13.39
C TYR A 299 -1.83 2.31 -14.16
N ALA A 300 -2.05 3.43 -13.47
CA ALA A 300 -2.36 4.70 -14.11
C ALA A 300 -1.70 5.88 -13.41
N CYS A 301 -1.30 6.88 -14.20
CA CYS A 301 -0.78 8.15 -13.70
C CYS A 301 -1.72 9.29 -14.04
N TYR A 302 -1.88 10.23 -13.12
CA TYR A 302 -2.68 11.44 -13.29
C TYR A 302 -1.91 12.67 -12.85
N GLN A 303 -2.14 13.78 -13.54
CA GLN A 303 -1.63 15.10 -13.19
C GLN A 303 -2.78 16.09 -13.11
N ARG A 304 -2.80 16.93 -12.07
CA ARG A 304 -3.80 17.99 -11.93
C ARG A 304 -3.67 19.00 -13.07
N ARG A 305 -4.81 19.45 -13.60
CA ARG A 305 -4.88 20.42 -14.70
C ARG A 305 -4.48 21.83 -14.27
#